data_AF-A0A1I4T1P0-F1
#
_entry.id   AF-A0A1I4T1P0-F1
#
_cell.length_a   1.000
_cell.length_b   1.000
_cell.length_c   1.000
_cell.angle_alpha   90.00
_cell.angle_beta   90.00
_cell.angle_gamma   90.00
#
_symmetry.space_group_name_H-M   'P 1'
#
loop_
_entity.id
_entity.type
_entity.pdbx_description
1 polymer ?
#
loop_
_entity_poly.entity_id
_entity_poly.type
_entity_poly.pdbx_seq_one_letter_code
_entity_poly.pdbx_strand_id
1 'polypeptide(L)'
;MENNLETDHIQYCLTLAEKRFNRGSSDRWTTYDFEKLSESIQEVTGVVLSVTTLKRLWGKLSYTNTPATTTLNTLARYAGFEDWSSLRAQPEPEEKQENEPVRIIPAIPATPPQEERRQGRRWPLWGLAMLPLAFVLYLGLRSDGRTTTPDRRANYQFSSNKTVLKGIPNSVIFRYDASAAGKDTVYISQSWDISRKFAVPKDQKEYSSIYYYPGYFRAKLMVGKEIVKEHDLMISSNGWLALADQQKVPVYFAKKEFLRDSIVMVDKEMLDAYNIQMQPELPDLRFFYVEDMGGLRSDDFRFDTRIKSTYSIGAAACQRIEVLILCKNDVFIIPLCAKGCEGALFLRAGNRFLESKDTDLSKFGRDLHEWVRLQVEAKDKQVRILVDGEVACAFKADYMATDIVGVQYRFQGPGAVKDTHFSNGERVINL
;
A
#
# COMPACT_ATOMS: atom_id res chain seq x y z
N MET A 1 22.67 -19.01 24.46
CA MET A 1 23.07 -17.75 23.80
C MET A 1 22.71 -17.77 22.31
N GLU A 2 22.80 -18.89 21.59
CA GLU A 2 22.41 -18.99 20.16
C GLU A 2 20.94 -18.62 19.86
N ASN A 3 19.97 -19.02 20.70
CA ASN A 3 18.55 -18.69 20.49
C ASN A 3 18.23 -17.19 20.61
N ASN A 4 18.96 -16.42 21.43
CA ASN A 4 18.78 -14.97 21.50
C ASN A 4 19.35 -14.32 20.25
N LEU A 5 20.58 -14.71 19.88
CA LEU A 5 21.26 -14.18 18.71
C LEU A 5 20.47 -14.40 17.42
N GLU A 6 19.86 -15.58 17.23
CA GLU A 6 19.03 -15.86 16.06
C GLU A 6 17.75 -15.00 16.03
N THR A 7 17.14 -14.76 17.20
CA THR A 7 15.97 -13.88 17.33
C THR A 7 16.33 -12.42 17.01
N ASP A 8 17.51 -11.96 17.44
CA ASP A 8 18.00 -10.60 17.20
C ASP A 8 18.26 -10.35 15.71
N HIS A 9 18.88 -11.30 15.00
CA HIS A 9 19.09 -11.18 13.55
C HIS A 9 17.78 -11.19 12.77
N ILE A 10 16.79 -11.97 13.21
CA ILE A 10 15.47 -11.99 12.57
C ILE A 10 14.82 -10.63 12.73
N GLN A 11 14.84 -10.05 13.93
CA GLN A 11 14.27 -8.71 14.13
C GLN A 11 15.01 -7.62 13.37
N TYR A 12 16.34 -7.72 13.27
CA TYR A 12 17.12 -6.82 12.44
C TYR A 12 16.71 -6.90 10.96
N CYS A 13 16.56 -8.11 10.42
CA CYS A 13 16.09 -8.31 9.05
C CYS A 13 14.67 -7.79 8.81
N LEU A 14 13.76 -7.98 9.78
CA LEU A 14 12.40 -7.44 9.70
C LEU A 14 12.40 -5.91 9.73
N THR A 15 13.22 -5.30 10.58
CA THR A 15 13.39 -3.84 10.67
C THR A 15 13.92 -3.25 9.37
N LEU A 16 14.88 -3.92 8.73
CA LEU A 16 15.40 -3.50 7.41
C LEU A 16 14.36 -3.65 6.30
N ALA A 17 13.60 -4.75 6.30
CA ALA A 17 12.51 -4.96 5.36
C ALA A 17 11.40 -3.90 5.54
N GLU A 18 11.06 -3.57 6.78
CA GLU A 18 10.10 -2.52 7.15
C GLU A 18 10.59 -1.13 6.70
N LYS A 19 11.85 -0.80 6.95
CA LYS A 19 12.47 0.43 6.49
C LYS A 19 12.47 0.55 4.96
N ARG A 20 12.78 -0.54 4.25
CA ARG A 20 12.74 -0.58 2.78
C ARG A 20 11.32 -0.44 2.24
N PHE A 21 10.35 -1.09 2.88
CA PHE A 21 8.95 -1.04 2.48
C PHE A 21 8.34 0.36 2.65
N ASN A 22 8.89 1.17 3.57
CA ASN A 22 8.61 2.60 3.69
C ASN A 22 7.11 2.92 3.82
N ARG A 23 6.41 2.15 4.66
CA ARG A 23 4.96 2.29 4.95
C ARG A 23 4.64 2.54 6.42
N GLY A 24 5.56 3.20 7.12
CA GLY A 24 5.44 3.42 8.56
C GLY A 24 5.57 2.12 9.37
N SER A 25 5.29 2.23 10.67
CA SER A 25 5.52 1.14 11.62
C SER A 25 4.57 -0.04 11.39
N SER A 26 5.13 -1.24 11.39
CA SER A 26 4.41 -2.50 11.27
C SER A 26 3.36 -2.73 12.35
N ASP A 27 3.42 -1.98 13.46
CA ASP A 27 2.44 -2.03 14.52
C ASP A 27 1.02 -1.71 14.03
N ARG A 28 0.90 -0.89 13.00
CA ARG A 28 -0.38 -0.33 12.51
C ARG A 28 -0.75 -0.82 11.12
N TRP A 29 0.03 -1.74 10.56
CA TRP A 29 -0.26 -2.31 9.26
C TRP A 29 -1.61 -3.02 9.26
N THR A 30 -2.49 -2.55 8.39
CA THR A 30 -3.76 -3.21 8.09
C THR A 30 -3.50 -4.43 7.20
N THR A 31 -4.53 -5.24 6.95
CA THR A 31 -4.41 -6.33 5.96
C THR A 31 -3.91 -5.80 4.62
N TYR A 32 -4.35 -4.60 4.21
CA TYR A 32 -3.89 -3.92 2.99
C TYR A 32 -2.39 -3.59 2.98
N ASP A 33 -1.79 -3.28 4.13
CA ASP A 33 -0.36 -2.96 4.19
C ASP A 33 0.48 -4.24 4.12
N PHE A 34 0.06 -5.31 4.76
CA PHE A 34 0.70 -6.63 4.60
C PHE A 34 0.51 -7.19 3.18
N GLU A 35 -0.60 -6.89 2.51
CA GLU A 35 -0.80 -7.19 1.09
C GLU A 35 0.24 -6.46 0.23
N LYS A 36 0.46 -5.17 0.50
CA LYS A 36 1.41 -4.35 -0.24
C LYS A 36 2.86 -4.72 0.05
N LEU A 37 3.17 -5.18 1.26
CA LEU A 37 4.48 -5.72 1.61
C LEU A 37 4.74 -7.02 0.85
N SER A 38 3.75 -7.91 0.77
CA SER A 38 3.85 -9.12 -0.04
C SER A 38 4.12 -8.80 -1.51
N GLU A 39 3.45 -7.80 -2.08
CA GLU A 39 3.68 -7.35 -3.46
C GLU A 39 5.12 -6.83 -3.64
N SER A 40 5.60 -5.97 -2.74
CA SER A 40 6.94 -5.40 -2.85
C SER A 40 8.05 -6.44 -2.68
N ILE A 41 7.88 -7.40 -1.76
CA ILE A 41 8.79 -8.53 -1.60
C ILE A 41 8.80 -9.38 -2.88
N GLN A 42 7.64 -9.65 -3.47
CA GLN A 42 7.55 -10.43 -4.70
C GLN A 42 8.22 -9.71 -5.87
N GLU A 43 8.01 -8.40 -6.02
CA GLU A 43 8.59 -7.60 -7.10
C GLU A 43 10.11 -7.66 -7.09
N VAL A 44 10.72 -7.59 -5.90
CA VAL A 44 12.18 -7.60 -5.74
C VAL A 44 12.77 -9.03 -5.80
N THR A 45 12.09 -10.01 -5.20
CA THR A 45 12.69 -11.34 -4.96
C THR A 45 12.19 -12.43 -5.89
N GLY A 46 11.06 -12.20 -6.57
CA GLY A 46 10.32 -13.20 -7.35
C GLY A 46 9.52 -14.19 -6.49
N VAL A 47 9.57 -14.08 -5.16
CA VAL A 47 8.96 -15.03 -4.21
C VAL A 47 7.82 -14.35 -3.44
N VAL A 48 6.66 -15.01 -3.40
CA VAL A 48 5.51 -14.55 -2.60
C VAL A 48 5.58 -15.11 -1.19
N LEU A 49 5.60 -14.20 -0.21
CA LEU A 49 5.33 -14.49 1.19
C LEU A 49 3.87 -14.15 1.48
N SER A 50 3.09 -15.13 1.93
CA SER A 50 1.65 -14.89 2.17
C SER A 50 1.42 -13.85 3.26
N VAL A 51 0.32 -13.10 3.17
CA VAL A 51 -0.09 -12.10 4.18
C VAL A 51 -0.14 -12.71 5.59
N THR A 52 -0.58 -13.96 5.74
CA THR A 52 -0.61 -14.65 7.03
C THR A 52 0.78 -15.01 7.53
N THR A 53 1.72 -15.36 6.64
CA THR A 53 3.14 -15.55 6.97
C THR A 53 3.76 -14.23 7.46
N LEU A 54 3.54 -13.12 6.73
CA LEU A 54 4.05 -11.80 7.11
C LEU A 54 3.45 -11.32 8.43
N LYS A 55 2.13 -11.47 8.62
CA LYS A 55 1.46 -11.14 9.90
C LYS A 55 2.03 -11.92 11.08
N ARG A 56 2.42 -13.18 10.90
CA ARG A 56 3.07 -14.00 11.95
C ARG A 56 4.48 -13.52 12.27
N LEU A 57 5.28 -13.19 11.25
CA LEU A 57 6.64 -12.67 11.41
C LEU A 57 6.67 -11.34 12.16
N TRP A 58 5.67 -10.47 11.91
CA TRP A 58 5.51 -9.18 12.57
C TRP A 58 4.62 -9.24 13.83
N GLY A 59 4.40 -10.42 14.41
CA GLY A 59 3.71 -10.58 15.70
C GLY A 59 2.22 -10.25 15.72
N LYS A 60 1.56 -10.10 14.56
CA LYS A 60 0.11 -9.83 14.44
C LYS A 60 -0.76 -11.07 14.56
N LEU A 61 -0.16 -12.26 14.47
CA LEU A 61 -0.80 -13.55 14.67
C LEU A 61 0.13 -14.43 15.50
N SER A 62 -0.43 -15.31 16.33
CA SER A 62 0.35 -16.26 17.12
C SER A 62 1.22 -17.14 16.22
N TYR A 63 2.49 -17.27 16.61
CA TYR A 63 3.49 -18.02 15.87
C TYR A 63 4.42 -18.74 16.85
N THR A 64 4.43 -20.07 16.79
CA THR A 64 5.11 -20.94 17.77
C THR A 64 6.36 -21.62 17.22
N ASN A 65 6.70 -21.42 15.94
CA ASN A 65 7.81 -22.10 15.27
C ASN A 65 8.76 -21.09 14.63
N THR A 66 10.04 -21.43 14.50
CA THR A 66 11.04 -20.62 13.77
C THR A 66 10.66 -20.49 12.29
N PRO A 67 10.79 -19.30 11.67
CA PRO A 67 10.55 -19.14 10.23
C PRO A 67 11.40 -20.10 9.39
N ALA A 68 10.82 -20.67 8.33
CA ALA A 68 11.57 -21.50 7.40
C ALA A 68 12.73 -20.71 6.77
N THR A 69 13.88 -21.36 6.55
CA THR A 69 15.07 -20.74 5.95
C THR A 69 14.79 -20.08 4.60
N THR A 70 13.85 -20.62 3.82
CA THR A 70 13.40 -20.02 2.55
C THR A 70 12.71 -18.67 2.75
N THR A 71 11.94 -18.52 3.83
CA THR A 71 11.32 -17.25 4.23
C THR A 71 12.38 -16.23 4.66
N LEU A 72 13.36 -16.66 5.47
CA LEU A 72 14.47 -15.80 5.92
C LEU A 72 15.35 -15.34 4.75
N ASN A 73 15.69 -16.24 3.81
CA ASN A 73 16.40 -15.89 2.59
C ASN A 73 15.62 -14.88 1.74
N THR A 74 14.30 -15.03 1.65
CA THR A 74 13.45 -14.10 0.90
C THR A 74 13.45 -12.72 1.53
N LEU A 75 13.33 -12.62 2.86
CA LEU A 75 13.38 -11.35 3.58
C LEU A 75 14.76 -10.69 3.54
N ALA A 76 15.84 -11.46 3.64
CA ALA A 76 17.20 -10.95 3.51
C ALA A 76 17.44 -10.38 2.10
N ARG A 77 17.00 -11.09 1.06
CA ARG A 77 17.02 -10.60 -0.33
C ARG A 77 16.22 -9.33 -0.52
N TYR A 78 15.04 -9.27 0.06
CA TYR A 78 14.25 -8.05 0.06
C TYR A 78 14.96 -6.92 0.81
N ALA A 79 15.58 -7.18 1.95
CA ALA A 79 16.37 -6.21 2.71
C ALA A 79 17.66 -5.75 2.00
N GLY A 80 18.05 -6.38 0.88
CA GLY A 80 19.20 -5.97 0.06
C GLY A 80 20.44 -6.86 0.19
N PHE A 81 20.32 -8.03 0.84
CA PHE A 81 21.40 -9.01 0.99
C PHE A 81 21.29 -10.14 -0.05
N GLU A 82 22.34 -10.92 -0.26
CA GLU A 82 22.30 -12.07 -1.19
C GLU A 82 21.41 -13.20 -0.64
N ASP A 83 21.53 -13.49 0.65
CA ASP A 83 20.78 -14.51 1.37
C ASP A 83 20.81 -14.26 2.90
N TRP A 84 20.16 -15.15 3.67
CA TRP A 84 20.13 -15.10 5.13
C TRP A 84 21.53 -15.22 5.75
N SER A 85 22.39 -16.06 5.15
CA SER A 85 23.77 -16.29 5.61
C SER A 85 24.59 -15.00 5.55
N SER A 86 24.42 -14.22 4.48
CA SER A 86 25.10 -12.94 4.25
C SER A 86 24.68 -11.86 5.24
N LEU A 87 23.41 -11.87 5.66
CA LEU A 87 22.90 -10.95 6.68
C LEU A 87 23.46 -11.29 8.06
N ARG A 88 23.59 -12.58 8.39
CA ARG A 88 24.20 -13.06 9.64
C ARG A 88 25.70 -12.79 9.78
N ALA A 89 26.38 -12.55 8.66
CA ALA A 89 27.81 -12.28 8.64
C ALA A 89 28.15 -10.80 8.86
N GLN A 90 27.14 -9.91 8.95
CA GLN A 90 27.34 -8.50 9.24
C GLN A 90 27.57 -8.28 10.75
N PRO A 91 28.59 -7.53 11.17
CA PRO A 91 28.68 -7.05 12.54
C PRO A 91 27.52 -6.07 12.83
N GLU A 92 26.95 -6.13 14.04
CA GLU A 92 25.85 -5.25 14.47
C GLU A 92 26.15 -3.77 14.21
N PRO A 93 25.13 -2.94 13.90
CA PRO A 93 25.32 -1.50 13.84
C PRO A 93 25.60 -0.95 15.25
N GLU A 94 26.81 -0.41 15.45
CA GLU A 94 27.15 0.40 16.62
C GLU A 94 26.17 1.58 16.75
N GLU A 95 25.48 1.67 17.89
CA GLU A 95 24.77 2.87 18.32
C GLU A 95 25.78 4.01 18.46
N LYS A 96 25.73 4.99 17.55
CA LYS A 96 26.44 6.25 17.72
C LYS A 96 25.83 7.04 18.88
N GLN A 97 26.42 6.89 20.06
CA GLN A 97 26.27 7.86 21.14
C GLN A 97 27.17 9.07 20.84
N GLU A 98 26.55 10.17 20.42
CA GLU A 98 27.14 11.50 20.57
C GLU A 98 27.32 11.78 22.05
N ASN A 99 28.56 11.73 22.55
CA ASN A 99 28.99 12.36 23.79
C ASN A 99 30.52 12.47 23.78
N GLU A 100 31.05 13.52 23.16
CA GLU A 100 32.42 13.96 23.41
C GLU A 100 32.38 15.28 24.19
N PRO A 101 32.94 15.34 25.42
CA PRO A 101 33.25 16.60 26.05
C PRO A 101 34.60 17.12 25.56
N VAL A 102 34.59 18.38 25.12
CA VAL A 102 35.78 19.18 24.83
C VAL A 102 36.68 19.26 26.07
N ARG A 103 37.99 18.95 25.94
CA ARG A 103 39.06 19.63 26.68
C ARG A 103 40.49 19.39 26.15
N ILE A 104 41.05 20.49 25.64
CA ILE A 104 42.40 21.08 25.88
C ILE A 104 43.66 20.25 25.52
N ILE A 105 44.38 20.79 24.54
CA ILE A 105 45.77 20.49 24.16
C ILE A 105 46.74 20.87 25.29
N PRO A 106 47.81 20.08 25.52
CA PRO A 106 49.13 20.71 25.49
C PRO A 106 50.22 19.89 24.75
N ALA A 107 50.99 20.66 23.96
CA ALA A 107 52.42 20.62 23.65
C ALA A 107 53.18 19.31 23.34
N ILE A 108 53.86 19.35 22.19
CA ILE A 108 54.84 18.40 21.60
C ILE A 108 56.21 18.49 22.33
N PRO A 109 57.05 17.43 22.34
CA PRO A 109 58.20 17.36 21.40
C PRO A 109 58.46 15.91 20.88
N ALA A 110 58.50 15.68 19.56
CA ALA A 110 59.67 15.66 18.66
C ALA A 110 60.64 14.46 18.82
N THR A 111 60.67 13.58 17.82
CA THR A 111 61.81 12.67 17.49
C THR A 111 61.68 12.22 16.02
N PRO A 112 62.80 11.93 15.31
CA PRO A 112 62.99 12.23 13.88
C PRO A 112 62.52 11.11 12.92
N PRO A 113 62.45 11.41 11.60
CA PRO A 113 61.98 10.45 10.59
C PRO A 113 63.09 9.52 10.12
N GLN A 114 62.80 8.21 10.05
CA GLN A 114 63.63 7.25 9.31
C GLN A 114 63.14 7.11 7.87
N GLU A 115 64.04 7.45 6.94
CA GLU A 115 63.92 7.19 5.52
C GLU A 115 64.08 5.69 5.23
N GLU A 116 63.10 5.07 4.56
CA GLU A 116 63.31 3.78 3.91
C GLU A 116 63.54 3.94 2.41
N ARG A 117 64.73 3.45 2.02
CA ARG A 117 65.32 3.49 0.69
C ARG A 117 64.56 2.59 -0.28
N ARG A 118 64.17 3.16 -1.42
CA ARG A 118 63.68 2.40 -2.58
C ARG A 118 64.85 1.70 -3.28
N GLN A 119 64.85 0.36 -3.28
CA GLN A 119 65.63 -0.45 -4.22
C GLN A 119 64.74 -1.00 -5.32
N GLY A 120 65.03 -0.59 -6.55
CA GLY A 120 64.35 -1.05 -7.76
C GLY A 120 64.65 -2.51 -8.05
N ARG A 121 63.58 -3.30 -8.24
CA ARG A 121 63.65 -4.64 -8.80
C ARG A 121 62.81 -4.67 -10.08
N ARG A 122 63.49 -4.69 -11.22
CA ARG A 122 62.88 -4.85 -12.55
C ARG A 122 62.42 -6.31 -12.69
N TRP A 123 61.11 -6.55 -12.74
CA TRP A 123 60.54 -7.85 -13.11
C TRP A 123 60.22 -7.84 -14.62
N PRO A 124 60.64 -8.83 -15.41
CA PRO A 124 60.35 -8.85 -16.85
C PRO A 124 58.86 -8.93 -17.18
N LEU A 125 58.44 -8.06 -18.09
CA LEU A 125 57.09 -7.75 -18.58
C LEU A 125 56.41 -8.85 -19.43
N TRP A 126 56.81 -10.11 -19.31
CA TRP A 126 56.31 -11.18 -20.18
C TRP A 126 55.05 -11.88 -19.64
N GLY A 127 54.74 -11.72 -18.34
CA GLY A 127 53.49 -12.21 -17.73
C GLY A 127 52.24 -11.38 -18.06
N LEU A 128 52.39 -10.17 -18.60
CA LEU A 128 51.27 -9.25 -18.83
C LEU A 128 50.54 -9.47 -20.17
N ALA A 129 51.12 -10.23 -21.11
CA ALA A 129 50.50 -10.49 -22.43
C ALA A 129 49.61 -11.75 -22.45
N MET A 130 49.79 -12.68 -21.51
CA MET A 130 48.99 -13.91 -21.42
C MET A 130 47.66 -13.71 -20.67
N LEU A 131 47.59 -12.74 -19.77
CA LEU A 131 46.38 -12.38 -19.02
C LEU A 131 45.22 -11.88 -19.90
N PRO A 132 45.41 -10.97 -20.87
CA PRO A 132 44.31 -10.54 -21.74
C PRO A 132 43.85 -11.66 -22.68
N LEU A 133 44.75 -12.52 -23.16
CA LEU A 133 44.38 -13.63 -24.04
C LEU A 133 43.63 -14.73 -23.27
N ALA A 134 44.05 -15.04 -22.03
CA ALA A 134 43.32 -15.93 -21.13
C ALA A 134 41.97 -15.34 -20.70
N PHE A 135 41.88 -14.01 -20.52
CA PHE A 135 40.62 -13.33 -20.21
C PHE A 135 39.64 -13.32 -21.39
N VAL A 136 40.13 -13.12 -22.62
CA VAL A 136 39.32 -13.21 -23.85
C VAL A 136 38.89 -14.66 -24.10
N LEU A 137 39.76 -15.65 -23.88
CA LEU A 137 39.42 -17.07 -23.99
C LEU A 137 38.40 -17.48 -22.91
N TYR A 138 38.55 -16.97 -21.67
CA TYR A 138 37.60 -17.15 -20.58
C TYR A 138 36.24 -16.51 -20.88
N LEU A 139 36.21 -15.31 -21.47
CA LEU A 139 34.98 -14.66 -21.94
C LEU A 139 34.33 -15.42 -23.10
N GLY A 140 35.13 -15.97 -24.02
CA GLY A 140 34.65 -16.81 -25.12
C GLY A 140 34.06 -18.14 -24.64
N LEU A 141 34.69 -18.78 -23.65
CA LEU A 141 34.21 -20.01 -23.00
C LEU A 141 33.02 -19.77 -22.04
N ARG A 142 32.84 -18.53 -21.53
CA ARG A 142 31.64 -18.11 -20.80
C ARG A 142 30.53 -17.53 -21.68
N SER A 143 30.76 -17.41 -22.99
CA SER A 143 29.69 -17.18 -23.96
C SER A 143 28.92 -18.47 -24.25
N ASP A 144 28.64 -19.25 -23.20
CA ASP A 144 27.50 -20.14 -23.21
C ASP A 144 26.29 -19.28 -23.53
N GLY A 145 25.63 -19.66 -24.62
CA GLY A 145 24.49 -18.95 -25.15
C GLY A 145 23.58 -18.52 -24.02
N ARG A 146 23.45 -17.20 -23.85
CA ARG A 146 22.23 -16.63 -23.31
C ARG A 146 21.12 -16.95 -24.32
N THR A 147 20.71 -18.21 -24.36
CA THR A 147 19.34 -18.55 -24.66
C THR A 147 18.56 -17.83 -23.58
N THR A 148 18.06 -16.64 -23.93
CA THR A 148 16.89 -16.08 -23.29
C THR A 148 15.90 -17.23 -23.15
N THR A 149 15.75 -17.77 -21.94
CA THR A 149 14.64 -18.67 -21.63
C THR A 149 13.39 -18.01 -22.20
N PRO A 150 12.64 -18.68 -23.10
CA PRO A 150 11.43 -18.09 -23.67
C PRO A 150 10.60 -17.52 -22.53
N ASP A 151 10.17 -16.26 -22.62
CA ASP A 151 9.35 -15.64 -21.59
C ASP A 151 8.13 -16.52 -21.37
N ARG A 152 8.13 -17.28 -20.28
CA ARG A 152 7.08 -18.25 -19.96
C ARG A 152 5.73 -17.55 -19.86
N ARG A 153 5.71 -16.23 -19.62
CA ARG A 153 4.51 -15.37 -19.59
C ARG A 153 3.86 -15.20 -20.95
N ALA A 154 4.59 -15.38 -22.05
CA ALA A 154 4.02 -15.31 -23.41
C ALA A 154 3.03 -16.45 -23.69
N ASN A 155 3.12 -17.57 -22.95
CA ASN A 155 2.25 -18.73 -23.10
C ASN A 155 0.90 -18.59 -22.38
N TYR A 156 0.67 -17.48 -21.67
CA TYR A 156 -0.56 -17.22 -20.94
C TYR A 156 -1.32 -16.06 -21.58
N GLN A 157 -2.65 -16.15 -21.55
CA GLN A 157 -3.53 -15.05 -21.95
C GLN A 157 -4.42 -14.69 -20.78
N PHE A 158 -4.69 -13.40 -20.60
CA PHE A 158 -5.60 -12.91 -19.57
C PHE A 158 -6.22 -11.59 -19.99
N SER A 159 -7.53 -11.51 -19.94
CA SER A 159 -8.31 -10.30 -20.18
C SER A 159 -9.62 -10.36 -19.40
N SER A 160 -10.35 -9.25 -19.36
CA SER A 160 -11.63 -9.21 -18.68
C SER A 160 -12.61 -8.26 -19.34
N ASN A 161 -13.89 -8.64 -19.35
CA ASN A 161 -14.98 -7.80 -19.85
C ASN A 161 -16.02 -7.62 -18.75
N LYS A 162 -16.51 -6.40 -18.58
CA LYS A 162 -17.66 -6.12 -17.71
C LYS A 162 -18.94 -6.48 -18.46
N THR A 163 -19.94 -7.02 -17.76
CA THR A 163 -21.25 -7.30 -18.36
C THR A 163 -22.11 -6.05 -18.48
N VAL A 164 -21.87 -5.04 -17.63
CA VAL A 164 -22.47 -3.70 -17.74
C VAL A 164 -21.38 -2.63 -17.72
N LEU A 165 -21.61 -1.53 -18.45
CA LEU A 165 -20.60 -0.47 -18.61
C LEU A 165 -20.32 0.28 -17.31
N LYS A 166 -21.37 0.60 -16.55
CA LYS A 166 -21.32 1.39 -15.32
C LYS A 166 -22.21 0.79 -14.23
N GLY A 167 -21.89 1.11 -12.98
CA GLY A 167 -22.67 0.72 -11.81
C GLY A 167 -22.24 -0.61 -11.24
N ILE A 168 -22.87 -0.95 -10.12
CA ILE A 168 -22.66 -2.17 -9.36
C ILE A 168 -24.02 -2.74 -8.88
N PRO A 169 -24.11 -4.03 -8.50
CA PRO A 169 -23.08 -5.05 -8.69
C PRO A 169 -22.75 -5.26 -10.18
N ASN A 170 -21.49 -5.53 -10.50
CA ASN A 170 -21.04 -5.70 -11.89
C ASN A 170 -20.34 -7.04 -12.05
N SER A 171 -20.86 -7.89 -12.93
CA SER A 171 -20.20 -9.14 -13.27
C SER A 171 -19.06 -8.88 -14.25
N VAL A 172 -17.89 -9.43 -13.96
CA VAL A 172 -16.71 -9.38 -14.80
C VAL A 172 -16.38 -10.79 -15.24
N ILE A 173 -16.35 -10.98 -16.56
CA ILE A 173 -15.97 -12.24 -17.21
C ILE A 173 -14.49 -12.14 -17.52
N PHE A 174 -13.68 -12.91 -16.80
CA PHE A 174 -12.28 -13.09 -17.07
C PHE A 174 -12.09 -14.16 -18.14
N ARG A 175 -11.40 -13.81 -19.22
CA ARG A 175 -10.97 -14.79 -20.23
C ARG A 175 -9.51 -15.07 -20.06
N TYR A 176 -9.15 -16.34 -20.03
CA TYR A 176 -7.77 -16.75 -19.76
C TYR A 176 -7.36 -18.00 -20.53
N ASP A 177 -6.05 -18.11 -20.77
CA ASP A 177 -5.42 -19.36 -21.16
C ASP A 177 -4.31 -19.66 -20.16
N ALA A 178 -4.51 -20.73 -19.39
CA ALA A 178 -3.53 -21.23 -18.45
C ALA A 178 -3.15 -22.69 -18.68
N SER A 179 -3.39 -23.21 -19.89
CA SER A 179 -3.07 -24.59 -20.27
C SER A 179 -1.59 -24.95 -20.05
N ALA A 180 -0.68 -23.97 -20.20
CA ALA A 180 0.75 -24.09 -19.95
C ALA A 180 1.14 -24.19 -18.45
N ALA A 181 0.19 -24.15 -17.51
CA ALA A 181 0.45 -24.22 -16.06
C ALA A 181 1.03 -25.56 -15.59
N GLY A 182 1.03 -26.62 -16.41
CA GLY A 182 1.58 -27.92 -16.02
C GLY A 182 0.82 -28.53 -14.83
N LYS A 183 1.52 -28.79 -13.72
CA LYS A 183 0.92 -29.35 -12.49
C LYS A 183 0.53 -28.29 -11.46
N ASP A 184 0.85 -27.03 -11.71
CA ASP A 184 0.58 -25.95 -10.76
C ASP A 184 -0.90 -25.57 -10.74
N THR A 185 -1.37 -25.09 -9.59
CA THR A 185 -2.72 -24.55 -9.44
C THR A 185 -2.79 -23.15 -10.06
N VAL A 186 -3.84 -22.88 -10.83
CA VAL A 186 -4.10 -21.58 -11.42
C VAL A 186 -5.06 -20.80 -10.53
N TYR A 187 -4.78 -19.52 -10.32
CA TYR A 187 -5.65 -18.63 -9.57
C TYR A 187 -5.96 -17.35 -10.33
N ILE A 188 -7.15 -16.81 -10.08
CA ILE A 188 -7.49 -15.43 -10.46
C ILE A 188 -7.68 -14.63 -9.18
N SER A 189 -7.00 -13.50 -9.07
CA SER A 189 -7.28 -12.46 -8.07
C SER A 189 -7.98 -11.29 -8.73
N GLN A 190 -9.07 -10.84 -8.11
CA GLN A 190 -9.91 -9.74 -8.55
C GLN A 190 -9.46 -8.38 -7.99
N SER A 191 -8.44 -8.38 -7.13
CA SER A 191 -8.08 -7.19 -6.40
C SER A 191 -6.58 -7.11 -6.19
N TRP A 192 -6.17 -6.04 -5.53
CA TRP A 192 -4.82 -5.90 -5.02
C TRP A 192 -4.48 -7.01 -4.01
N ASP A 193 -5.46 -7.46 -3.24
CA ASP A 193 -5.30 -8.55 -2.27
C ASP A 193 -5.25 -9.92 -2.97
N ILE A 194 -4.04 -10.45 -3.20
CA ILE A 194 -3.83 -11.81 -3.71
C ILE A 194 -4.16 -12.91 -2.70
N SER A 195 -4.43 -12.57 -1.43
CA SER A 195 -5.00 -13.53 -0.48
C SER A 195 -6.43 -13.88 -0.87
N ARG A 196 -7.18 -12.91 -1.42
CA ARG A 196 -8.49 -13.07 -2.05
C ARG A 196 -8.34 -13.50 -3.51
N LYS A 197 -7.89 -14.74 -3.71
CA LYS A 197 -7.81 -15.39 -5.02
C LYS A 197 -8.66 -16.64 -5.06
N PHE A 198 -9.16 -16.95 -6.25
CA PHE A 198 -10.00 -18.11 -6.49
C PHE A 198 -9.22 -19.09 -7.36
N ALA A 199 -9.19 -20.36 -6.96
CA ALA A 199 -8.63 -21.41 -7.80
C ALA A 199 -9.53 -21.60 -9.02
N VAL A 200 -8.93 -21.63 -10.20
CA VAL A 200 -9.65 -21.83 -11.46
C VAL A 200 -9.05 -23.01 -12.23
N PRO A 201 -9.85 -23.80 -12.96
CA PRO A 201 -9.31 -24.90 -13.77
C PRO A 201 -8.45 -24.35 -14.91
N LYS A 202 -7.27 -24.95 -15.14
CA LYS A 202 -6.32 -24.51 -16.18
C LYS A 202 -6.82 -24.75 -17.62
N ASP A 203 -7.76 -25.66 -17.78
CA ASP A 203 -8.36 -26.13 -19.02
C ASP A 203 -9.64 -25.36 -19.39
N GLN A 204 -10.21 -24.62 -18.45
CA GLN A 204 -11.27 -23.65 -18.74
C GLN A 204 -10.69 -22.36 -19.34
N LYS A 205 -11.55 -21.63 -20.04
CA LYS A 205 -11.19 -20.37 -20.72
C LYS A 205 -11.86 -19.14 -20.14
N GLU A 206 -12.87 -19.33 -19.27
CA GLU A 206 -13.65 -18.24 -18.72
C GLU A 206 -13.91 -18.46 -17.22
N TYR A 207 -13.85 -17.37 -16.46
CA TYR A 207 -14.22 -17.33 -15.04
C TYR A 207 -14.98 -16.04 -14.78
N SER A 208 -16.17 -16.13 -14.18
CA SER A 208 -17.00 -14.95 -13.89
C SER A 208 -17.00 -14.63 -12.41
N SER A 209 -16.96 -13.34 -12.08
CA SER A 209 -17.18 -12.90 -10.71
C SER A 209 -17.83 -11.54 -10.58
N ILE A 210 -18.42 -11.28 -9.43
CA ILE A 210 -19.23 -10.09 -9.16
C ILE A 210 -18.42 -9.12 -8.31
N TYR A 211 -18.29 -7.89 -8.79
CA TYR A 211 -17.79 -6.77 -8.02
C TYR A 211 -18.95 -6.06 -7.34
N TYR A 212 -18.95 -6.12 -6.01
CA TYR A 212 -19.97 -5.47 -5.16
C TYR A 212 -19.59 -4.04 -4.74
N TYR A 213 -18.36 -3.60 -5.01
CA TYR A 213 -17.89 -2.25 -4.71
C TYR A 213 -17.24 -1.64 -5.95
N PRO A 214 -17.48 -0.35 -6.21
CA PRO A 214 -16.75 0.36 -7.24
C PRO A 214 -15.29 0.58 -6.80
N GLY A 215 -14.41 0.82 -7.76
CA GLY A 215 -13.00 1.08 -7.48
C GLY A 215 -12.09 0.83 -8.67
N TYR A 216 -10.79 0.98 -8.44
CA TYR A 216 -9.74 0.63 -9.38
C TYR A 216 -8.99 -0.61 -8.88
N PHE A 217 -9.07 -1.68 -9.65
CA PHE A 217 -8.52 -2.98 -9.32
C PHE A 217 -7.41 -3.35 -10.31
N ARG A 218 -6.48 -4.18 -9.86
CA ARG A 218 -5.53 -4.88 -10.73
C ARG A 218 -5.82 -6.36 -10.68
N ALA A 219 -6.46 -6.85 -11.74
CA ALA A 219 -6.78 -8.26 -11.86
C ALA A 219 -5.52 -9.04 -12.20
N LYS A 220 -5.34 -10.22 -11.60
CA LYS A 220 -4.13 -11.02 -11.77
C LYS A 220 -4.47 -12.47 -12.09
N LEU A 221 -3.83 -13.02 -13.10
CA LEU A 221 -3.75 -14.46 -13.35
C LEU A 221 -2.46 -14.99 -12.72
N MET A 222 -2.57 -16.01 -11.88
CA MET A 222 -1.46 -16.58 -11.14
C MET A 222 -1.31 -18.07 -11.42
N VAL A 223 -0.07 -18.54 -11.48
CA VAL A 223 0.28 -19.97 -11.55
C VAL A 223 1.14 -20.30 -10.35
N GLY A 224 0.61 -21.11 -9.44
CA GLY A 224 1.18 -21.31 -8.11
C GLY A 224 1.24 -19.99 -7.34
N LYS A 225 2.45 -19.46 -7.19
CA LYS A 225 2.71 -18.17 -6.51
C LYS A 225 3.05 -17.03 -7.48
N GLU A 226 3.33 -17.33 -8.74
CA GLU A 226 3.76 -16.33 -9.70
C GLU A 226 2.56 -15.62 -10.33
N ILE A 227 2.62 -14.29 -10.46
CA ILE A 227 1.69 -13.52 -11.29
C ILE A 227 2.20 -13.60 -12.73
N VAL A 228 1.47 -14.31 -13.60
CA VAL A 228 1.88 -14.53 -15.00
C VAL A 228 1.30 -13.49 -15.95
N LYS A 229 0.14 -12.92 -15.60
CA LYS A 229 -0.50 -11.79 -16.30
C LYS A 229 -1.27 -10.94 -15.31
N GLU A 230 -1.35 -9.66 -15.59
CA GLU A 230 -2.22 -8.73 -14.87
C GLU A 230 -2.62 -7.57 -15.78
N HIS A 231 -3.75 -6.95 -15.44
CA HIS A 231 -4.25 -5.76 -16.12
C HIS A 231 -5.17 -4.96 -15.20
N ASP A 232 -5.35 -3.70 -15.54
CA ASP A 232 -6.18 -2.78 -14.79
C ASP A 232 -7.66 -2.94 -15.11
N LEU A 233 -8.50 -2.84 -14.08
CA LEU A 233 -9.94 -2.98 -14.16
C LEU A 233 -10.59 -1.94 -13.24
N MET A 234 -11.27 -0.96 -13.84
CA MET A 234 -12.03 0.04 -13.09
C MET A 234 -13.51 -0.34 -13.06
N ILE A 235 -14.13 -0.39 -11.89
CA ILE A 235 -15.59 -0.56 -11.73
C ILE A 235 -16.15 0.79 -11.29
N SER A 236 -16.92 1.46 -12.15
CA SER A 236 -17.46 2.79 -11.86
C SER A 236 -18.77 2.72 -11.07
N SER A 237 -19.03 3.71 -10.23
CA SER A 237 -20.25 3.77 -9.40
C SER A 237 -21.49 4.28 -10.15
N ASN A 238 -21.33 4.94 -11.31
CA ASN A 238 -22.40 5.62 -12.06
C ASN A 238 -23.02 6.81 -11.30
N GLY A 239 -22.16 7.79 -10.99
CA GLY A 239 -22.44 8.88 -10.05
C GLY A 239 -22.40 8.43 -8.59
N TRP A 240 -23.10 9.15 -7.71
CA TRP A 240 -23.19 8.81 -6.29
C TRP A 240 -23.85 7.45 -6.05
N LEU A 241 -23.23 6.68 -5.16
CA LEU A 241 -23.69 5.39 -4.65
C LEU A 241 -23.56 5.42 -3.12
N ALA A 242 -24.63 5.01 -2.41
CA ALA A 242 -24.58 4.77 -0.98
C ALA A 242 -24.90 3.30 -0.68
N LEU A 243 -24.16 2.71 0.25
CA LEU A 243 -24.39 1.36 0.74
C LEU A 243 -24.04 1.22 2.22
N ALA A 244 -24.61 0.21 2.86
CA ALA A 244 -24.17 -0.30 4.15
C ALA A 244 -23.35 -1.58 3.94
N ASP A 245 -22.15 -1.62 4.50
CA ASP A 245 -21.25 -2.76 4.39
C ASP A 245 -21.71 -3.94 5.25
N GLN A 246 -21.57 -5.16 4.73
CA GLN A 246 -21.91 -6.41 5.43
C GLN A 246 -20.98 -7.53 4.96
N GLN A 247 -20.85 -8.60 5.75
CA GLN A 247 -19.82 -9.63 5.54
C GLN A 247 -19.80 -10.31 4.16
N LYS A 248 -20.94 -10.39 3.45
CA LYS A 248 -21.04 -11.10 2.16
C LYS A 248 -21.37 -10.16 1.01
N VAL A 249 -22.50 -9.47 1.11
CA VAL A 249 -23.03 -8.59 0.07
C VAL A 249 -23.51 -7.32 0.77
N PRO A 250 -23.12 -6.13 0.31
CA PRO A 250 -23.58 -4.89 0.90
C PRO A 250 -25.06 -4.65 0.60
N VAL A 251 -25.69 -3.84 1.43
CA VAL A 251 -27.06 -3.34 1.20
C VAL A 251 -26.96 -2.02 0.46
N TYR A 252 -27.47 -1.97 -0.77
CA TYR A 252 -27.52 -0.74 -1.57
C TYR A 252 -28.76 0.07 -1.26
N PHE A 253 -28.60 1.37 -1.04
CA PHE A 253 -29.72 2.29 -0.92
C PHE A 253 -30.18 2.76 -2.30
N ALA A 254 -31.48 2.97 -2.51
CA ALA A 254 -31.97 3.48 -3.78
C ALA A 254 -31.54 4.94 -3.96
N LYS A 255 -31.04 5.30 -5.16
CA LYS A 255 -30.50 6.64 -5.44
C LYS A 255 -31.45 7.78 -5.06
N LYS A 256 -32.75 7.63 -5.33
CA LYS A 256 -33.79 8.61 -5.00
C LYS A 256 -34.00 8.83 -3.49
N GLU A 257 -33.56 7.90 -2.65
CA GLU A 257 -33.75 7.96 -1.20
C GLU A 257 -32.61 8.75 -0.55
N PHE A 258 -31.36 8.46 -0.94
CA PHE A 258 -30.17 9.07 -0.35
C PHE A 258 -29.67 10.33 -1.05
N LEU A 259 -29.99 10.53 -2.33
CA LEU A 259 -29.56 11.71 -3.08
C LEU A 259 -30.74 12.66 -3.26
N ARG A 260 -30.69 13.82 -2.60
CA ARG A 260 -31.66 14.91 -2.74
C ARG A 260 -30.91 16.20 -3.05
N ASP A 261 -31.27 16.85 -4.15
CA ASP A 261 -30.55 17.98 -4.73
C ASP A 261 -29.07 17.66 -4.98
N SER A 262 -28.17 18.19 -4.14
CA SER A 262 -26.73 17.92 -4.15
C SER A 262 -26.22 17.37 -2.82
N ILE A 263 -27.13 16.84 -2.00
CA ILE A 263 -26.82 16.24 -0.70
C ILE A 263 -27.00 14.72 -0.81
N VAL A 264 -25.94 14.00 -0.46
CA VAL A 264 -25.94 12.54 -0.28
C VAL A 264 -26.06 12.28 1.21
N MET A 265 -27.14 11.64 1.65
CA MET A 265 -27.44 11.43 3.06
C MET A 265 -28.11 10.08 3.29
N VAL A 266 -27.62 9.37 4.31
CA VAL A 266 -28.30 8.22 4.90
C VAL A 266 -28.47 8.53 6.38
N ASP A 267 -29.71 8.75 6.80
CA ASP A 267 -30.10 9.05 8.16
C ASP A 267 -30.53 7.78 8.92
N LYS A 268 -30.86 7.94 10.20
CA LYS A 268 -31.30 6.82 11.05
C LYS A 268 -32.57 6.18 10.50
N GLU A 269 -33.52 7.01 10.07
CA GLU A 269 -34.83 6.59 9.58
C GLU A 269 -34.69 5.69 8.34
N MET A 270 -33.75 6.03 7.45
CA MET A 270 -33.42 5.18 6.30
C MET A 270 -32.78 3.86 6.72
N LEU A 271 -31.85 3.86 7.68
CA LEU A 271 -31.27 2.61 8.19
C LEU A 271 -32.34 1.69 8.80
N ASP A 272 -33.25 2.26 9.60
CA ASP A 272 -34.36 1.53 10.19
C ASP A 272 -35.28 0.93 9.12
N ALA A 273 -35.59 1.68 8.05
CA ALA A 273 -36.41 1.21 6.92
C ALA A 273 -35.77 0.02 6.17
N TYR A 274 -34.45 -0.09 6.19
CA TYR A 274 -33.68 -1.22 5.64
C TYR A 274 -33.38 -2.30 6.68
N ASN A 275 -33.92 -2.20 7.90
CA ASN A 275 -33.68 -3.10 9.04
C ASN A 275 -32.20 -3.20 9.47
N ILE A 276 -31.45 -2.10 9.32
CA ILE A 276 -30.04 -2.03 9.72
C ILE A 276 -29.95 -1.50 11.15
N GLN A 277 -29.48 -2.35 12.07
CA GLN A 277 -29.29 -2.00 13.47
C GLN A 277 -28.08 -1.07 13.64
N MET A 278 -28.18 -0.12 14.57
CA MET A 278 -27.08 0.81 14.92
C MET A 278 -26.39 0.49 16.24
N GLN A 279 -26.88 -0.51 16.97
CA GLN A 279 -26.34 -0.94 18.26
C GLN A 279 -26.42 -2.47 18.36
N PRO A 280 -25.54 -3.12 19.15
CA PRO A 280 -24.40 -2.53 19.87
C PRO A 280 -23.22 -2.18 18.95
N GLU A 281 -23.23 -2.67 17.71
CA GLU A 281 -22.23 -2.38 16.68
C GLU A 281 -22.84 -1.43 15.65
N LEU A 282 -22.05 -0.45 15.21
CA LEU A 282 -22.49 0.49 14.17
C LEU A 282 -22.34 -0.12 12.78
N PRO A 283 -23.26 0.16 11.86
CA PRO A 283 -23.08 -0.19 10.47
C PRO A 283 -22.02 0.71 9.85
N ASP A 284 -21.14 0.09 9.05
CA ASP A 284 -20.21 0.83 8.21
C ASP A 284 -20.94 1.32 6.95
N LEU A 285 -21.26 2.61 6.91
CA LEU A 285 -21.84 3.22 5.70
C LEU A 285 -20.74 3.70 4.78
N ARG A 286 -20.95 3.51 3.48
CA ARG A 286 -20.00 3.92 2.46
C ARG A 286 -20.68 4.68 1.34
N PHE A 287 -20.19 5.87 1.07
CA PHE A 287 -20.59 6.65 -0.10
C PHE A 287 -19.46 6.65 -1.11
N PHE A 288 -19.79 6.40 -2.37
CA PHE A 288 -18.81 6.32 -3.45
C PHE A 288 -19.18 7.27 -4.56
N TYR A 289 -18.15 7.85 -5.16
CA TYR A 289 -18.19 8.42 -6.49
C TYR A 289 -16.91 8.01 -7.22
N VAL A 290 -17.01 7.03 -8.12
CA VAL A 290 -15.87 6.45 -8.84
C VAL A 290 -16.15 6.49 -10.33
N GLU A 291 -15.41 7.30 -11.06
CA GLU A 291 -15.49 7.47 -12.52
C GLU A 291 -14.11 7.84 -13.09
N ASP A 292 -14.01 7.90 -14.42
CA ASP A 292 -12.83 8.48 -15.05
C ASP A 292 -12.81 10.00 -14.80
N MET A 293 -11.85 10.46 -13.99
CA MET A 293 -11.68 11.88 -13.67
C MET A 293 -10.87 12.64 -14.74
N GLY A 294 -10.69 12.06 -15.93
CA GLY A 294 -10.01 12.67 -17.06
C GLY A 294 -8.57 13.05 -16.76
N GLY A 295 -7.81 12.13 -16.16
CA GLY A 295 -6.38 12.29 -15.88
C GLY A 295 -6.04 13.27 -14.76
N LEU A 296 -6.97 13.57 -13.84
CA LEU A 296 -6.66 14.35 -12.63
C LEU A 296 -5.56 13.65 -11.82
N ARG A 297 -4.46 14.35 -11.53
CA ARG A 297 -3.25 13.77 -10.94
C ARG A 297 -3.23 13.91 -9.42
N SER A 298 -2.72 12.89 -8.72
CA SER A 298 -2.65 12.90 -7.26
C SER A 298 -1.61 13.85 -6.66
N ASP A 299 -0.74 14.46 -7.47
CA ASP A 299 0.24 15.47 -7.07
C ASP A 299 -0.09 16.90 -7.54
N ASP A 300 -1.23 17.10 -8.18
CA ASP A 300 -1.72 18.42 -8.61
C ASP A 300 -3.26 18.44 -8.61
N PHE A 301 -3.84 18.60 -7.41
CA PHE A 301 -5.28 18.68 -7.21
C PHE A 301 -5.65 19.48 -5.95
N ARG A 302 -6.89 19.98 -5.94
CA ARG A 302 -7.61 20.41 -4.75
C ARG A 302 -8.95 19.69 -4.67
N PHE A 303 -9.23 19.10 -3.54
CA PHE A 303 -10.49 18.44 -3.20
C PHE A 303 -11.18 19.24 -2.10
N ASP A 304 -12.48 19.46 -2.24
CA ASP A 304 -13.30 20.19 -1.28
C ASP A 304 -14.64 19.46 -1.12
N THR A 305 -15.11 19.38 0.12
CA THR A 305 -16.38 18.73 0.46
C THR A 305 -16.87 19.22 1.82
N ARG A 306 -18.18 19.13 2.06
CA ARG A 306 -18.77 19.31 3.39
C ARG A 306 -19.35 18.01 3.89
N ILE A 307 -19.04 17.66 5.13
CA ILE A 307 -19.46 16.42 5.78
C ILE A 307 -20.22 16.73 7.06
N LYS A 308 -21.20 15.89 7.39
CA LYS A 308 -21.98 15.95 8.63
C LYS A 308 -22.35 14.54 9.09
N SER A 309 -22.39 14.29 10.39
CA SER A 309 -22.91 13.06 10.99
C SER A 309 -23.53 13.42 12.33
N THR A 310 -24.85 13.33 12.49
CA THR A 310 -25.54 13.80 13.71
C THR A 310 -25.80 12.70 14.74
N TYR A 311 -25.51 11.45 14.40
CA TYR A 311 -25.77 10.33 15.30
C TYR A 311 -24.56 10.10 16.21
N SER A 312 -24.69 10.49 17.49
CA SER A 312 -23.60 10.45 18.48
C SER A 312 -23.94 9.63 19.72
N ILE A 313 -24.85 8.66 19.60
CA ILE A 313 -25.39 7.86 20.72
C ILE A 313 -24.68 6.49 20.82
N GLY A 314 -24.40 6.05 22.05
CA GLY A 314 -23.86 4.70 22.32
C GLY A 314 -22.51 4.48 21.63
N ALA A 315 -22.41 3.41 20.84
CA ALA A 315 -21.20 3.11 20.06
C ALA A 315 -20.76 4.25 19.11
N ALA A 316 -21.65 5.20 18.77
CA ALA A 316 -21.37 6.32 17.86
C ALA A 316 -20.80 7.56 18.53
N ALA A 317 -20.43 7.53 19.81
CA ALA A 317 -19.89 8.69 20.52
C ALA A 317 -18.76 9.41 19.78
N CYS A 318 -17.92 8.67 19.03
CA CYS A 318 -16.80 9.25 18.29
C CYS A 318 -17.12 9.70 16.86
N GLN A 319 -18.30 9.36 16.31
CA GLN A 319 -18.75 9.78 14.98
C GLN A 319 -17.63 9.64 13.93
N ARG A 320 -16.97 8.47 13.88
CA ARG A 320 -15.76 8.31 13.07
C ARG A 320 -16.10 8.34 11.58
N ILE A 321 -15.32 9.13 10.84
CA ILE A 321 -15.44 9.31 9.41
C ILE A 321 -14.06 9.18 8.77
N GLU A 322 -13.97 8.47 7.66
CA GLU A 322 -12.79 8.48 6.78
C GLU A 322 -13.19 8.99 5.40
N VAL A 323 -12.48 10.00 4.90
CA VAL A 323 -12.60 10.46 3.51
C VAL A 323 -11.42 9.91 2.72
N LEU A 324 -11.73 9.10 1.71
CA LEU A 324 -10.77 8.39 0.89
C LEU A 324 -10.73 9.00 -0.52
N ILE A 325 -9.61 9.61 -0.91
CA ILE A 325 -9.36 9.97 -2.30
C ILE A 325 -8.69 8.78 -2.97
N LEU A 326 -9.42 8.18 -3.92
CA LEU A 326 -9.03 6.93 -4.58
C LEU A 326 -8.15 7.24 -5.77
N CYS A 327 -6.96 6.64 -5.84
CA CYS A 327 -6.04 6.75 -6.98
C CYS A 327 -5.77 5.36 -7.58
N LYS A 328 -5.24 5.29 -8.81
CA LYS A 328 -4.98 4.01 -9.50
C LYS A 328 -4.09 3.06 -8.69
N ASN A 329 -3.07 3.56 -7.99
CA ASN A 329 -2.15 2.72 -7.18
C ASN A 329 -1.94 3.24 -5.75
N ASP A 330 -2.74 4.20 -5.30
CA ASP A 330 -2.61 4.78 -3.96
C ASP A 330 -3.97 5.26 -3.43
N VAL A 331 -4.01 5.63 -2.16
CA VAL A 331 -5.20 6.18 -1.52
C VAL A 331 -4.78 7.20 -0.47
N PHE A 332 -5.48 8.33 -0.44
CA PHE A 332 -5.38 9.28 0.66
C PHE A 332 -6.54 8.96 1.59
N ILE A 333 -6.28 8.78 2.87
CA ILE A 333 -7.25 8.47 3.93
C ILE A 333 -7.17 9.61 4.94
N ILE A 334 -8.20 10.44 4.99
CA ILE A 334 -8.28 11.62 5.84
C ILE A 334 -9.32 11.35 6.93
N PRO A 335 -8.93 11.29 8.21
CA PRO A 335 -9.84 11.03 9.30
C PRO A 335 -10.58 12.30 9.73
N LEU A 336 -11.82 12.15 10.18
CA LEU A 336 -12.55 13.13 10.99
C LEU A 336 -13.27 12.39 12.13
N CYS A 337 -13.43 13.05 13.27
CA CYS A 337 -14.20 12.51 14.39
C CYS A 337 -14.83 13.61 15.23
N ALA A 338 -15.67 13.22 16.19
CA ALA A 338 -16.14 14.10 17.23
C ALA A 338 -14.97 14.63 18.08
N LYS A 339 -15.08 15.86 18.58
CA LYS A 339 -14.10 16.41 19.53
C LYS A 339 -13.94 15.50 20.74
N GLY A 340 -12.70 15.24 21.15
CA GLY A 340 -12.33 14.35 22.25
C GLY A 340 -12.05 12.89 21.85
N CYS A 341 -12.31 12.52 20.58
CA CYS A 341 -12.00 11.18 20.06
C CYS A 341 -10.74 11.13 19.16
N GLU A 342 -9.95 12.20 19.15
CA GLU A 342 -8.80 12.36 18.27
C GLU A 342 -7.63 11.45 18.68
N GLY A 343 -7.66 10.82 19.84
CA GLY A 343 -6.58 9.94 20.36
C GLY A 343 -6.37 8.64 19.58
N ALA A 344 -7.22 8.31 18.62
CA ALA A 344 -7.14 7.09 17.82
C ALA A 344 -7.44 7.34 16.32
N LEU A 345 -6.81 8.38 15.76
CA LEU A 345 -6.90 8.70 14.33
C LEU A 345 -5.68 8.19 13.57
N PHE A 346 -5.94 7.86 12.32
CA PHE A 346 -4.96 7.45 11.34
C PHE A 346 -5.18 8.26 10.05
N LEU A 347 -4.12 8.91 9.60
CA LEU A 347 -4.09 9.68 8.36
C LEU A 347 -3.03 9.09 7.44
N ARG A 348 -3.43 8.83 6.20
CA ARG A 348 -2.53 8.42 5.13
C ARG A 348 -2.65 9.37 3.95
N ALA A 349 -1.55 9.94 3.47
CA ALA A 349 -1.56 10.68 2.22
C ALA A 349 -0.14 10.76 1.63
N GLY A 350 -0.02 10.52 0.33
CA GLY A 350 1.26 10.57 -0.37
C GLY A 350 2.35 9.67 0.22
N ASN A 351 2.00 8.44 0.61
CA ASN A 351 2.89 7.50 1.32
C ASN A 351 3.39 7.98 2.70
N ARG A 352 2.80 9.02 3.29
CA ARG A 352 2.99 9.38 4.70
C ARG A 352 1.88 8.79 5.55
N PHE A 353 2.24 8.37 6.75
CA PHE A 353 1.39 7.74 7.75
C PHE A 353 1.54 8.57 9.03
N LEU A 354 0.46 9.24 9.43
CA LEU A 354 0.41 10.08 10.63
C LEU A 354 -0.67 9.54 11.55
N GLU A 355 -0.36 9.46 12.84
CA GLU A 355 -1.27 8.84 13.79
C GLU A 355 -1.22 9.52 15.16
N SER A 356 -2.34 9.49 15.86
CA SER A 356 -2.50 10.27 17.10
C SER A 356 -1.56 9.90 18.24
N LYS A 357 -0.95 8.70 18.21
CA LYS A 357 0.01 8.27 19.25
C LYS A 357 1.32 9.06 19.20
N ASP A 358 1.69 9.58 18.02
CA ASP A 358 3.00 10.20 17.76
C ASP A 358 2.91 11.54 17.00
N THR A 359 1.72 11.90 16.53
CA THR A 359 1.45 13.12 15.77
C THR A 359 0.20 13.79 16.30
N ASP A 360 0.24 15.10 16.53
CA ASP A 360 -0.95 15.86 16.90
C ASP A 360 -1.94 15.93 15.72
N LEU A 361 -3.03 15.18 15.85
CA LEU A 361 -4.17 15.17 14.91
C LEU A 361 -5.42 15.81 15.54
N SER A 362 -5.29 16.59 16.62
CA SER A 362 -6.41 17.24 17.32
C SER A 362 -7.27 18.12 16.40
N LYS A 363 -6.66 18.70 15.35
CA LYS A 363 -7.34 19.53 14.35
C LYS A 363 -8.30 18.77 13.43
N PHE A 364 -8.34 17.44 13.50
CA PHE A 364 -9.32 16.61 12.79
C PHE A 364 -10.57 16.33 13.65
N GLY A 365 -10.55 16.68 14.93
CA GLY A 365 -11.72 16.66 15.81
C GLY A 365 -12.60 17.89 15.61
N ARG A 366 -13.87 17.67 15.30
CA ARG A 366 -14.85 18.73 15.02
C ARG A 366 -16.20 18.44 15.65
N ASP A 367 -17.06 19.45 15.68
CA ASP A 367 -18.47 19.24 15.96
C ASP A 367 -19.15 18.76 14.68
N LEU A 368 -19.41 17.47 14.60
CA LEU A 368 -19.97 16.82 13.41
C LEU A 368 -21.50 16.92 13.33
N HIS A 369 -22.16 17.52 14.34
CA HIS A 369 -23.56 17.93 14.22
C HIS A 369 -23.73 19.10 13.25
N GLU A 370 -22.68 19.88 13.04
CA GLU A 370 -22.62 20.93 12.03
C GLU A 370 -21.92 20.47 10.75
N TRP A 371 -22.09 21.25 9.68
CA TRP A 371 -21.38 20.98 8.42
C TRP A 371 -19.90 21.35 8.55
N VAL A 372 -19.04 20.33 8.53
CA VAL A 372 -17.58 20.49 8.56
C VAL A 372 -17.05 20.52 7.13
N ARG A 373 -16.27 21.55 6.78
CA ARG A 373 -15.61 21.64 5.47
C ARG A 373 -14.24 20.98 5.53
N LEU A 374 -14.03 19.98 4.69
CA LEU A 374 -12.72 19.36 4.48
C LEU A 374 -12.14 19.83 3.14
N GLN A 375 -10.87 20.25 3.16
CA GLN A 375 -10.11 20.56 1.97
C GLN A 375 -8.79 19.78 1.97
N VAL A 376 -8.47 19.17 0.84
CA VAL A 376 -7.20 18.46 0.63
C VAL A 376 -6.56 19.01 -0.63
N GLU A 377 -5.33 19.49 -0.51
CA GLU A 377 -4.57 20.06 -1.61
C GLU A 377 -3.26 19.29 -1.75
N ALA A 378 -2.93 18.91 -2.99
CA ALA A 378 -1.62 18.38 -3.34
C ALA A 378 -1.07 19.17 -4.52
N LYS A 379 0.16 19.69 -4.39
CA LYS A 379 0.89 20.34 -5.47
C LYS A 379 2.37 20.03 -5.37
N ASP A 380 2.99 19.50 -6.42
CA ASP A 380 4.41 19.10 -6.44
C ASP A 380 4.77 18.19 -5.24
N LYS A 381 3.85 17.27 -4.93
CA LYS A 381 3.88 16.37 -3.76
C LYS A 381 3.94 17.05 -2.39
N GLN A 382 3.64 18.35 -2.30
CA GLN A 382 3.32 19.03 -1.06
C GLN A 382 1.84 18.81 -0.77
N VAL A 383 1.53 18.15 0.35
CA VAL A 383 0.16 17.90 0.77
C VAL A 383 -0.20 18.88 1.87
N ARG A 384 -1.36 19.53 1.74
CA ARG A 384 -1.94 20.42 2.74
C ARG A 384 -3.40 20.04 2.97
N ILE A 385 -3.79 19.88 4.24
CA ILE A 385 -5.14 19.50 4.62
C ILE A 385 -5.70 20.57 5.56
N LEU A 386 -6.90 21.05 5.24
CA LEU A 386 -7.60 22.06 6.01
C LEU A 386 -8.96 21.54 6.47
N VAL A 387 -9.31 21.83 7.72
CA VAL A 387 -10.62 21.49 8.29
C VAL A 387 -11.22 22.79 8.84
N ASP A 388 -12.35 23.21 8.26
CA ASP A 388 -13.01 24.50 8.48
C ASP A 388 -12.11 25.71 8.19
N GLY A 389 -11.26 25.59 7.16
CA GLY A 389 -10.34 26.64 6.73
C GLY A 389 -9.07 26.76 7.58
N GLU A 390 -8.98 26.02 8.69
CA GLU A 390 -7.76 25.92 9.49
C GLU A 390 -6.85 24.83 8.91
N VAL A 391 -5.54 25.11 8.76
CA VAL A 391 -4.57 24.08 8.37
C VAL A 391 -4.44 23.06 9.50
N ALA A 392 -4.95 21.85 9.24
CA ALA A 392 -4.90 20.71 10.14
C ALA A 392 -3.53 20.03 10.06
N CYS A 393 -2.99 19.82 8.86
CA CYS A 393 -1.62 19.38 8.65
C CYS A 393 -1.08 19.81 7.28
N ALA A 394 0.24 19.88 7.17
CA ALA A 394 0.93 20.12 5.91
C ALA A 394 2.29 19.42 5.92
N PHE A 395 2.64 18.74 4.84
CA PHE A 395 3.91 18.04 4.75
C PHE A 395 4.31 17.78 3.28
N LYS A 396 5.62 17.68 3.08
CA LYS A 396 6.16 17.10 1.85
C LYS A 396 6.04 15.59 1.91
N ALA A 397 5.54 15.01 0.84
CA ALA A 397 5.37 13.59 0.69
C ALA A 397 6.17 13.12 -0.53
N ASP A 398 6.72 11.91 -0.49
CA ASP A 398 7.41 11.35 -1.66
C ASP A 398 6.72 10.05 -2.07
N TYR A 399 6.01 10.15 -3.19
CA TYR A 399 5.22 9.07 -3.75
C TYR A 399 5.18 9.18 -5.27
N MET A 400 4.83 8.08 -5.93
CA MET A 400 4.58 8.07 -7.36
C MET A 400 3.18 8.59 -7.63
N ALA A 401 3.07 9.75 -8.28
CA ALA A 401 1.78 10.31 -8.62
C ALA A 401 1.03 9.43 -9.62
N THR A 402 -0.26 9.24 -9.38
CA THR A 402 -1.16 8.47 -10.24
C THR A 402 -2.47 9.21 -10.43
N ASP A 403 -3.31 8.72 -11.33
CA ASP A 403 -4.58 9.39 -11.58
C ASP A 403 -5.56 9.11 -10.44
N ILE A 404 -6.28 10.14 -10.03
CA ILE A 404 -7.44 10.07 -9.14
C ILE A 404 -8.60 9.47 -9.94
N VAL A 405 -9.31 8.52 -9.33
CA VAL A 405 -10.43 7.79 -9.94
C VAL A 405 -11.73 7.99 -9.16
N GLY A 406 -11.72 8.74 -8.06
CA GLY A 406 -12.91 8.92 -7.26
C GLY A 406 -12.67 9.32 -5.82
N VAL A 407 -13.76 9.36 -5.09
CA VAL A 407 -13.81 9.51 -3.64
C VAL A 407 -14.68 8.41 -3.02
N GLN A 408 -14.29 7.98 -1.84
CA GLN A 408 -15.11 7.18 -0.95
C GLN A 408 -15.21 7.89 0.40
N TYR A 409 -16.38 7.85 1.02
CA TYR A 409 -16.57 8.21 2.42
C TYR A 409 -16.91 6.95 3.19
N ARG A 410 -16.39 6.82 4.39
CA ARG A 410 -16.75 5.77 5.35
C ARG A 410 -17.26 6.44 6.60
N PHE A 411 -18.46 6.08 7.01
CA PHE A 411 -19.07 6.54 8.25
C PHE A 411 -19.33 5.34 9.15
N GLN A 412 -19.07 5.50 10.45
CA GLN A 412 -19.62 4.59 11.44
C GLN A 412 -21.01 5.11 11.85
N GLY A 413 -22.06 4.56 11.22
CA GLY A 413 -23.43 5.03 11.36
C GLY A 413 -23.85 6.11 10.35
N PRO A 414 -25.00 6.77 10.56
CA PRO A 414 -25.58 7.79 9.68
C PRO A 414 -24.61 8.92 9.30
N GLY A 415 -24.74 9.43 8.08
CA GLY A 415 -23.83 10.45 7.54
C GLY A 415 -24.40 11.19 6.34
N ALA A 416 -23.88 12.39 6.11
CA ALA A 416 -24.24 13.23 4.98
C ALA A 416 -23.02 13.94 4.38
N VAL A 417 -23.02 14.11 3.06
CA VAL A 417 -22.01 14.88 2.32
C VAL A 417 -22.68 15.79 1.29
N LYS A 418 -22.05 16.93 1.00
CA LYS A 418 -22.46 17.87 -0.05
C LYS A 418 -21.29 18.70 -0.56
N ASP A 419 -21.55 19.45 -1.63
CA ASP A 419 -20.62 20.43 -2.22
C ASP A 419 -19.26 19.82 -2.60
N THR A 420 -19.27 18.54 -2.98
CA THR A 420 -18.06 17.77 -3.27
C THR A 420 -17.55 18.03 -4.67
N HIS A 421 -16.30 18.48 -4.78
CA HIS A 421 -15.67 18.71 -6.07
C HIS A 421 -14.15 18.55 -6.01
N PHE A 422 -13.57 18.22 -7.17
CA PHE A 422 -12.14 18.36 -7.42
C PHE A 422 -11.88 19.59 -8.28
N SER A 423 -10.69 20.16 -8.16
CA SER A 423 -10.21 21.21 -9.04
C SER A 423 -8.71 21.09 -9.30
N ASN A 424 -8.29 21.51 -10.49
CA ASN A 424 -6.89 21.75 -10.84
C ASN A 424 -6.86 22.98 -11.76
N GLY A 425 -6.29 24.08 -11.27
CA GLY A 425 -6.35 25.38 -11.95
C GLY A 425 -7.80 25.83 -12.15
N GLU A 426 -8.18 26.11 -13.39
CA GLU A 426 -9.53 26.51 -13.78
C GLU A 426 -10.48 25.32 -13.97
N ARG A 427 -9.96 24.10 -14.08
CA ARG A 427 -10.77 22.90 -14.28
C ARG A 427 -11.42 22.49 -12.95
N VAL A 428 -12.74 22.44 -12.91
CA VAL A 428 -13.54 21.95 -11.77
C VAL A 428 -14.33 20.71 -12.19
N ILE A 429 -14.31 19.68 -11.35
CA ILE A 429 -15.07 18.44 -11.51
C ILE A 429 -16.03 18.34 -10.32
N ASN A 430 -17.30 18.68 -10.54
CA ASN A 430 -18.35 18.52 -9.54
C ASN A 430 -18.82 17.08 -9.52
N LEU A 431 -19.02 16.52 -8.32
CA LEU A 431 -19.44 15.12 -8.14
C LEU A 431 -20.94 15.01 -7.89
#